data_AF-A0A5C3KXM8-F1
#
_entry.id   AF-A0A5C3KXM8-F1
#
_cell.length_a   1.000
_cell.length_b   1.000
_cell.length_c   1.000
_cell.angle_alpha   90.00
_cell.angle_beta   90.00
_cell.angle_gamma   90.00
#
_symmetry.space_group_name_H-M   'P 1'
#
loop_
_entity.id
_entity.type
_entity.pdbx_description
1 polymer ?
#
loop_
_entity_poly.entity_id
_entity_poly.type
_entity_poly.pdbx_seq_one_letter_code
_entity_poly.pdbx_strand_id
1 'polypeptide(L)'
;KLMLDSITSSALLNLHDRFDPPQCNENTWVGLLSALKSWIEDQSPMLERLQCIMGSAGMGKSALVQTTTDNIFFLASDPIQNSLQRFIPTIAYQIALSNKSNPALGNCIFRAVDQDPSVFQCSIECQLEELIIKPLQLFSLPSFLYLICIDGLDKCVDQKSQSQLLSII
;
A
#
# COMPACT_ATOMS: atom_id res chain seq x y z
N LYS A 1 4.34 7.05 -19.40
CA LYS A 1 3.08 7.81 -19.62
C LYS A 1 1.89 6.95 -19.21
N LEU A 2 1.74 5.76 -19.79
CA LEU A 2 0.69 4.79 -19.47
C LEU A 2 0.53 4.48 -17.97
N MET A 3 1.62 4.23 -17.24
CA MET A 3 1.51 3.96 -15.80
C MET A 3 0.98 5.16 -15.01
N LEU A 4 1.37 6.39 -15.33
CA LEU A 4 0.91 7.60 -14.64
C LEU A 4 -0.58 7.88 -14.89
N ASP A 5 -1.09 7.51 -16.06
CA ASP A 5 -2.50 7.66 -16.41
C ASP A 5 -3.40 6.61 -15.70
N SER A 6 -2.78 5.53 -15.20
CA SER A 6 -3.45 4.39 -14.54
C SER A 6 -3.36 4.40 -13.01
N ILE A 7 -2.63 5.34 -12.40
CA ILE A 7 -2.57 5.50 -10.94
C ILE A 7 -3.51 6.58 -10.43
N THR A 8 -3.79 6.56 -9.13
CA THR A 8 -4.40 7.71 -8.46
C THR A 8 -3.32 8.56 -7.83
N SER A 9 -2.95 9.67 -8.48
CA SER A 9 -1.91 10.57 -7.96
C SER A 9 -2.22 11.13 -6.57
N SER A 10 -3.51 11.35 -6.26
CA SER A 10 -3.98 11.78 -4.93
C SER A 10 -3.90 10.69 -3.87
N ALA A 11 -3.73 9.42 -4.26
CA ALA A 11 -3.49 8.30 -3.36
C ALA A 11 -2.00 8.07 -3.07
N LEU A 12 -1.10 8.74 -3.80
CA LEU A 12 0.33 8.75 -3.51
C LEU A 12 0.57 9.57 -2.25
N LEU A 13 1.27 8.98 -1.28
CA LEU A 13 1.66 9.71 -0.09
C LEU A 13 2.79 10.69 -0.44
N ASN A 14 2.51 11.99 -0.37
CA ASN A 14 3.57 12.99 -0.33
C ASN A 14 4.18 12.99 1.07
N LEU A 15 5.40 12.47 1.22
CA LEU A 15 6.17 12.51 2.48
C LEU A 15 6.37 13.92 3.06
N HIS A 16 6.07 14.97 2.27
CA HIS A 16 6.11 16.36 2.69
C HIS A 16 4.86 16.81 3.49
N ASP A 17 3.74 16.08 3.37
CA ASP A 17 2.53 16.29 4.17
C ASP A 17 2.62 15.48 5.47
N ARG A 18 3.70 15.70 6.23
CA ARG A 18 3.80 15.13 7.58
C ARG A 18 2.67 15.71 8.42
N PHE A 19 1.68 14.88 8.72
CA PHE A 19 0.71 15.20 9.74
C PHE A 19 1.41 15.11 11.08
N ASP A 20 1.52 16.23 11.79
CA ASP A 20 1.83 16.20 13.21
C ASP A 20 0.79 15.29 13.88
N PRO A 21 1.19 14.18 14.51
CA PRO A 21 0.25 13.29 15.15
C PRO A 21 -0.52 14.11 16.19
N PRO A 22 -1.87 14.03 16.21
CA PRO A 22 -2.67 14.75 17.18
C PRO A 22 -2.18 14.39 18.59
N GLN A 23 -2.04 15.39 19.45
CA GLN A 23 -1.57 15.28 20.83
C GLN A 23 -2.58 14.47 21.68
N CYS A 24 -2.62 13.15 21.49
CA CYS A 24 -3.30 12.22 22.38
C CYS A 24 -2.27 11.63 23.35
N ASN A 25 -2.70 11.34 24.58
CA ASN A 25 -1.87 10.86 25.69
C ASN A 25 -0.76 9.90 25.24
N GLU A 26 0.50 10.31 25.47
CA GLU A 26 1.72 9.67 24.97
C GLU A 26 1.79 8.16 25.29
N ASN A 27 1.25 7.74 26.43
CA ASN A 27 1.35 6.36 26.91
C ASN A 27 0.54 5.34 26.09
N THR A 28 -0.61 5.73 25.52
CA THR A 28 -1.45 4.79 24.74
C THR A 28 -0.84 4.53 23.36
N TRP A 29 -0.19 5.54 22.79
CA TRP A 29 0.50 5.43 21.51
C TRP A 29 1.75 4.59 21.57
N VAL A 30 2.52 4.70 22.66
CA VAL A 30 3.73 3.88 22.86
C VAL A 30 3.39 2.38 22.86
N GLY A 31 2.31 1.99 23.53
CA GLY A 31 1.85 0.59 23.54
C GLY A 31 1.44 0.09 22.15
N LEU A 32 0.68 0.90 21.41
CA LEU A 32 0.20 0.54 20.07
C LEU A 32 1.34 0.50 19.04
N LEU A 33 2.27 1.47 19.09
CA LEU A 33 3.47 1.49 18.25
C LEU A 33 4.35 0.28 18.51
N SER A 34 4.53 -0.10 19.78
CA SER A 34 5.30 -1.28 20.16
C SER A 34 4.66 -2.55 19.61
N ALA A 35 3.34 -2.71 19.77
CA ALA A 35 2.61 -3.85 19.22
C ALA A 35 2.68 -3.90 17.69
N LEU A 36 2.55 -2.77 17.01
CA LEU A 36 2.61 -2.69 15.55
C LEU A 36 4.01 -3.00 15.02
N LYS A 37 5.06 -2.49 15.65
CA LYS A 37 6.45 -2.85 15.34
C LYS A 37 6.70 -4.33 15.54
N SER A 38 6.26 -4.88 16.67
CA SER A 38 6.38 -6.31 16.96
C SER A 38 5.65 -7.16 15.91
N TRP A 39 4.49 -6.72 15.43
CA TRP A 39 3.75 -7.42 14.38
C TRP A 39 4.46 -7.34 13.01
N ILE A 40 5.03 -6.19 12.65
CA ILE A 40 5.81 -6.02 11.40
C ILE A 40 7.07 -6.89 11.42
N GLU A 41 7.75 -6.96 12.56
CA GLU A 41 9.02 -7.67 12.72
C GLU A 41 8.86 -9.19 12.95
N ASP A 42 7.66 -9.65 13.32
CA ASP A 42 7.40 -11.08 13.56
C ASP A 42 7.29 -11.86 12.24
N GLN A 43 8.28 -12.72 12.00
CA GLN A 43 8.41 -13.53 10.79
C GLN A 43 7.77 -14.93 10.93
N SER A 44 6.98 -15.16 11.98
CA SER A 44 6.36 -16.45 12.23
C SER A 44 5.37 -16.81 11.11
N PRO A 45 5.43 -18.02 10.52
CA PRO A 45 4.55 -18.44 9.43
C PRO A 45 3.07 -18.57 9.84
N MET A 46 2.75 -18.41 11.14
CA MET A 46 1.40 -18.42 11.69
C MET A 46 0.78 -17.03 11.86
N LEU A 47 1.48 -15.93 11.53
CA LEU A 47 0.93 -14.59 11.71
C LEU A 47 -0.16 -14.26 10.67
N GLU A 48 -1.17 -13.52 11.13
CA GLU A 48 -2.11 -12.83 10.24
C GLU A 48 -1.34 -11.77 9.44
N ARG A 49 -1.33 -11.90 8.10
CA ARG A 49 -0.69 -10.94 7.18
C ARG A 49 -1.46 -9.62 7.03
N LEU A 50 -2.63 -9.54 7.65
CA LEU A 50 -3.52 -8.39 7.62
C LEU A 50 -3.76 -7.90 9.05
N GLN A 51 -3.40 -6.65 9.34
CA GLN A 51 -3.69 -5.99 10.61
C GLN A 51 -4.56 -4.75 10.38
N CYS A 52 -5.76 -4.73 10.97
CA CYS A 52 -6.67 -3.59 10.90
C CYS A 52 -6.50 -2.69 12.13
N ILE A 53 -6.47 -1.37 11.92
CA ILE A 53 -6.47 -0.35 12.98
C ILE A 53 -7.77 0.44 12.90
N MET A 54 -8.62 0.31 13.93
CA MET A 54 -9.90 1.00 14.01
C MET A 54 -9.88 2.06 15.11
N GLY A 55 -10.61 3.15 14.90
CA GLY A 55 -10.71 4.24 15.88
C GLY A 55 -11.49 5.42 15.30
N SER A 56 -11.89 6.36 16.15
CA SER A 56 -12.67 7.53 15.72
C SER A 56 -11.91 8.41 14.72
N ALA A 57 -12.66 9.19 13.92
CA ALA A 57 -12.08 10.19 13.04
C ALA A 57 -11.28 11.21 13.86
N GLY A 58 -10.12 11.64 13.35
CA GLY A 58 -9.26 12.61 14.01
C GLY A 58 -8.32 12.05 15.09
N MET A 59 -8.36 10.75 15.38
CA MET A 59 -7.42 10.12 16.33
C MET A 59 -5.99 9.96 15.80
N GLY A 60 -5.68 10.30 14.54
CA GLY A 60 -4.29 10.21 14.05
C GLY A 60 -3.80 8.79 13.73
N LYS A 61 -4.70 7.86 13.41
CA LYS A 61 -4.35 6.49 12.97
C LYS A 61 -3.36 6.48 11.80
N SER A 62 -3.60 7.33 10.81
CA SER A 62 -2.73 7.52 9.64
C SER A 62 -1.33 7.97 10.05
N ALA A 63 -1.24 8.93 10.98
CA ALA A 63 0.02 9.44 11.52
C ALA A 63 0.79 8.33 12.25
N LEU A 64 0.11 7.46 13.01
CA LEU A 64 0.76 6.32 13.65
C LEU A 64 1.42 5.38 12.64
N VAL A 65 0.69 4.94 11.60
CA VAL A 65 1.22 4.00 10.60
C VAL A 65 2.38 4.63 9.80
N GLN A 66 2.35 5.95 9.63
CA GLN A 66 3.44 6.72 9.03
C GLN A 66 4.71 6.76 9.88
N THR A 67 4.60 6.71 11.21
CA THR A 67 5.79 6.76 12.08
C THR A 67 6.60 5.46 12.12
N THR A 68 6.07 4.35 11.60
CA THR A 68 6.63 3.03 11.90
C THR A 68 7.70 2.48 10.96
N THR A 69 7.82 2.88 9.69
CA THR A 69 8.89 2.43 8.77
C THR A 69 8.72 3.09 7.38
N ASP A 70 9.66 2.86 6.45
CA ASP A 70 9.51 3.17 5.01
C ASP A 70 8.44 2.27 4.37
N ASN A 71 7.16 2.64 4.54
CA ASN A 71 6.01 1.86 4.09
C ASN A 71 5.49 2.33 2.72
N ILE A 72 4.80 1.45 2.00
CA ILE A 72 4.04 1.81 0.80
C ILE A 72 2.61 2.15 1.21
N PHE A 73 2.10 3.28 0.75
CA PHE A 73 0.82 3.81 1.22
C PHE A 73 -0.19 3.88 0.09
N PHE A 74 -1.42 3.46 0.35
CA PHE A 74 -2.56 3.79 -0.48
C PHE A 74 -3.52 4.64 0.33
N LEU A 75 -3.54 5.94 0.03
CA LEU A 75 -4.50 6.87 0.60
C LEU A 75 -5.81 6.78 -0.16
N ALA A 76 -6.75 6.05 0.42
CA ALA A 76 -8.11 6.02 -0.03
C ALA A 76 -8.83 7.32 0.40
N SER A 77 -8.61 8.40 -0.36
CA SER A 77 -9.17 9.74 -0.09
C SER A 77 -10.35 10.19 -0.97
N ASP A 78 -10.41 9.82 -2.25
CA ASP A 78 -11.45 10.27 -3.19
C ASP A 78 -12.15 9.09 -3.90
N PRO A 79 -13.43 8.78 -3.61
CA PRO A 79 -14.15 7.66 -4.22
C PRO A 79 -14.36 7.80 -5.74
N ILE A 80 -14.26 9.01 -6.32
CA ILE A 80 -14.39 9.23 -7.77
C ILE A 80 -13.08 8.86 -8.49
N GLN A 81 -11.94 9.06 -7.84
CA GLN A 81 -10.62 8.77 -8.40
C GLN A 81 -10.06 7.42 -7.96
N ASN A 82 -10.52 6.87 -6.82
CA ASN A 82 -10.03 5.63 -6.21
C ASN A 82 -10.91 4.43 -6.56
N SER A 83 -10.99 4.12 -7.87
CA SER A 83 -11.52 2.82 -8.27
C SER A 83 -10.54 1.71 -7.87
N LEU A 84 -11.06 0.52 -7.52
CA LEU A 84 -10.24 -0.68 -7.29
C LEU A 84 -9.24 -0.95 -8.41
N GLN A 85 -9.61 -0.60 -9.66
CA GLN A 85 -8.75 -0.79 -10.82
C GLN A 85 -7.46 0.03 -10.78
N ARG A 86 -7.41 1.11 -9.98
CA ARG A 86 -6.21 1.92 -9.80
C ARG A 86 -5.41 1.55 -8.56
N PHE A 87 -5.94 0.67 -7.70
CA PHE A 87 -5.26 0.26 -6.47
C PHE A 87 -3.92 -0.40 -6.77
N ILE A 88 -3.92 -1.51 -7.51
CA ILE A 88 -2.70 -2.27 -7.83
C ILE A 88 -1.69 -1.43 -8.62
N PRO A 89 -2.07 -0.69 -9.69
CA PRO A 89 -1.13 0.17 -10.41
C PRO A 89 -0.48 1.22 -9.50
N THR A 90 -1.23 1.78 -8.55
CA THR A 90 -0.72 2.79 -7.60
C THR A 90 0.28 2.19 -6.62
N ILE A 91 0.01 0.98 -6.11
CA ILE A 91 0.96 0.25 -5.26
C ILE A 91 2.21 -0.13 -6.04
N ALA A 92 2.06 -0.70 -7.25
CA ALA A 92 3.17 -1.10 -8.10
C ALA A 92 4.07 0.10 -8.46
N TYR A 93 3.48 1.27 -8.70
CA TYR A 93 4.22 2.51 -8.94
C TYR A 93 5.07 2.92 -7.74
N GLN A 94 4.51 2.83 -6.53
CA GLN A 94 5.26 3.15 -5.31
C GLN A 94 6.36 2.14 -5.02
N ILE A 95 6.12 0.84 -5.23
CA ILE A 95 7.15 -0.21 -5.16
C ILE A 95 8.30 0.14 -6.12
N ALA A 96 7.96 0.47 -7.37
CA ALA A 96 8.94 0.78 -8.40
C ALA A 96 9.84 1.97 -8.06
N LEU A 97 9.35 2.91 -7.24
CA LEU A 97 10.08 4.11 -6.83
C LEU A 97 10.72 4.03 -5.43
N SER A 98 10.38 3.00 -4.65
CA SER A 98 10.80 2.88 -3.24
C SER A 98 12.31 2.75 -3.08
N ASN A 99 12.99 2.03 -3.98
CA ASN A 99 14.43 1.79 -3.90
C ASN A 99 15.20 2.48 -5.03
N LYS A 100 15.56 3.76 -4.80
CA LYS A 100 16.33 4.55 -5.77
C LYS A 100 17.76 4.05 -5.98
N SER A 101 18.34 3.40 -4.97
CA SER A 101 19.71 2.89 -5.03
C SER A 101 19.82 1.59 -5.83
N ASN A 102 18.74 0.83 -5.93
CA ASN A 102 18.64 -0.37 -6.76
C ASN A 102 17.33 -0.35 -7.56
N PRO A 103 17.31 0.29 -8.74
CA PRO A 103 16.09 0.46 -9.54
C PRO A 103 15.69 -0.81 -10.31
N ALA A 104 16.37 -1.95 -10.10
CA ALA A 104 16.13 -3.15 -10.89
C ALA A 104 14.69 -3.66 -10.79
N LEU A 105 14.12 -3.67 -9.57
CA LEU A 105 12.72 -4.03 -9.35
C LEU A 105 11.77 -3.08 -10.08
N GLY A 106 11.97 -1.77 -9.93
CA GLY A 106 11.14 -0.77 -10.62
C GLY A 106 11.21 -0.90 -12.13
N ASN A 107 12.39 -1.14 -12.69
CA ASN A 107 12.57 -1.37 -14.13
C ASN A 107 11.82 -2.61 -14.60
N CYS A 108 11.76 -3.69 -13.81
CA CYS A 108 10.94 -4.86 -14.13
C CYS A 108 9.45 -4.53 -14.19
N ILE A 109 8.94 -3.76 -13.22
CA ILE A 109 7.54 -3.33 -13.18
C ILE A 109 7.21 -2.46 -14.39
N PHE A 110 8.01 -1.43 -14.68
CA PHE A 110 7.80 -0.56 -15.84
C PHE A 110 7.87 -1.33 -17.15
N ARG A 111 8.81 -2.29 -17.26
CA ARG A 111 8.92 -3.13 -18.45
C ARG A 111 7.70 -4.01 -18.67
N ALA A 112 7.10 -4.57 -17.61
CA ALA A 112 5.87 -5.35 -17.74
C ALA A 112 4.74 -4.50 -18.35
N VAL A 113 4.60 -3.25 -17.88
CA VAL A 113 3.63 -2.28 -18.43
C VAL A 113 3.93 -1.93 -19.90
N ASP A 114 5.20 -1.70 -20.24
CA ASP A 114 5.59 -1.35 -21.61
C ASP A 114 5.39 -2.53 -22.59
N GLN A 115 5.55 -3.75 -22.12
CA GLN A 115 5.34 -4.97 -22.92
C GLN A 115 3.86 -5.27 -23.14
N ASP A 116 3.04 -5.09 -22.11
CA ASP A 116 1.60 -5.31 -22.20
C ASP A 116 0.80 -4.22 -21.45
N PRO A 117 0.46 -3.11 -22.14
CA PRO A 117 -0.38 -2.06 -21.57
C PRO A 117 -1.79 -2.53 -21.19
N SER A 118 -2.27 -3.65 -21.74
CA SER A 118 -3.61 -4.17 -21.46
C SER A 118 -3.75 -4.68 -20.02
N VAL A 119 -2.63 -4.85 -19.30
CA VAL A 119 -2.60 -5.17 -17.87
C VAL A 119 -3.45 -4.21 -17.04
N PHE A 120 -3.62 -2.95 -17.43
CA PHE A 120 -4.49 -2.02 -16.68
C PHE A 120 -6.00 -2.30 -16.84
N GLN A 121 -6.37 -3.10 -17.84
CA GLN A 121 -7.76 -3.45 -18.15
C GLN A 121 -8.15 -4.84 -17.67
N CYS A 122 -7.19 -5.66 -17.23
CA CYS A 122 -7.45 -7.01 -16.73
C CYS A 122 -7.97 -6.98 -15.29
N SER A 123 -8.29 -8.16 -14.75
CA SER A 123 -8.78 -8.29 -13.38
C SER A 123 -7.72 -7.83 -12.37
N ILE A 124 -8.17 -7.44 -11.18
CA ILE A 124 -7.29 -6.99 -10.09
C ILE A 124 -6.29 -8.07 -9.67
N GLU A 125 -6.68 -9.35 -9.74
CA GLU A 125 -5.81 -10.50 -9.47
C GLU A 125 -4.72 -10.62 -10.54
N CYS A 126 -5.07 -10.41 -11.81
CA CYS A 126 -4.10 -10.41 -12.90
C CYS A 126 -3.14 -9.21 -12.80
N GLN A 127 -3.65 -8.03 -12.42
CA GLN A 127 -2.78 -6.88 -12.14
C GLN A 127 -1.82 -7.16 -10.99
N LEU A 128 -2.29 -7.77 -9.90
CA LEU A 128 -1.48 -8.12 -8.73
C LEU A 128 -0.36 -9.10 -9.13
N GLU A 129 -0.72 -10.12 -9.91
CA GLU A 129 0.21 -11.12 -10.39
C GLU A 129 1.31 -10.51 -11.29
N GLU A 130 0.93 -9.74 -12.31
CA GLU A 130 1.87 -9.21 -13.30
C GLU A 130 2.71 -8.03 -12.78
N LEU A 131 2.13 -7.15 -11.96
CA LEU A 131 2.78 -5.89 -11.56
C LEU A 131 3.49 -5.96 -10.20
N ILE A 132 3.19 -6.97 -9.37
CA ILE A 132 3.75 -7.08 -8.02
C ILE A 132 4.37 -8.47 -7.80
N ILE A 133 3.59 -9.54 -7.88
CA ILE A 133 4.06 -10.89 -7.48
C ILE A 133 5.21 -11.36 -8.36
N LYS A 134 5.03 -11.40 -9.69
CA LYS A 134 6.07 -11.82 -10.63
C LYS A 134 7.34 -10.97 -10.54
N PRO A 135 7.27 -9.62 -10.53
CA PRO A 135 8.44 -8.80 -10.28
C PRO A 135 9.17 -9.15 -8.98
N LEU A 136 8.47 -9.31 -7.85
CA LEU A 136 9.10 -9.62 -6.57
C LEU A 136 9.79 -11.00 -6.57
N GLN A 137 9.17 -12.01 -7.19
CA GLN A 137 9.74 -13.35 -7.32
C GLN A 137 11.07 -13.36 -8.07
N LEU A 138 11.25 -12.50 -9.07
CA LEU A 138 12.50 -12.42 -9.86
C LEU A 138 13.71 -11.95 -9.04
N PHE A 139 13.48 -11.19 -7.96
CA PHE A 139 14.56 -10.64 -7.14
C PHE A 139 14.83 -11.45 -5.88
N SER A 140 14.14 -12.59 -5.68
CA SER A 140 14.17 -13.35 -4.44
C SER A 140 14.05 -12.44 -3.21
N LEU A 141 13.30 -11.35 -3.36
CA LEU A 141 13.12 -10.39 -2.29
C LEU A 141 12.41 -11.15 -1.19
N PRO A 142 12.94 -11.11 0.03
CA PRO A 142 12.29 -11.82 1.09
C PRO A 142 10.91 -11.20 1.30
N SER A 143 9.93 -12.05 1.55
CA SER A 143 8.49 -11.74 1.53
C SER A 143 8.05 -10.61 2.49
N PHE A 144 8.97 -10.11 3.31
CA PHE A 144 8.78 -9.08 4.33
C PHE A 144 9.02 -7.64 3.85
N LEU A 145 9.49 -7.41 2.62
CA LEU A 145 10.08 -6.09 2.30
C LEU A 145 9.07 -4.96 2.03
N TYR A 146 7.78 -5.26 1.93
CA TYR A 146 6.77 -4.27 1.56
C TYR A 146 5.54 -4.35 2.46
N LEU A 147 5.52 -3.52 3.51
CA LEU A 147 4.29 -3.23 4.22
C LEU A 147 3.43 -2.29 3.37
N ILE A 148 2.23 -2.76 2.99
CA ILE A 148 1.23 -1.96 2.27
C ILE A 148 0.20 -1.45 3.27
N CYS A 149 0.15 -0.14 3.44
CA CYS A 149 -0.77 0.53 4.32
C CYS A 149 -1.94 1.12 3.53
N ILE A 150 -3.17 0.68 3.80
CA ILE A 150 -4.38 1.18 3.16
C ILE A 150 -5.12 2.05 4.17
N ASP A 151 -5.14 3.36 3.98
CA ASP A 151 -5.82 4.30 4.87
C ASP A 151 -7.10 4.83 4.22
N GLY A 152 -8.20 4.85 4.96
CA GLY A 152 -9.49 5.33 4.48
C GLY A 152 -10.25 4.32 3.61
N LEU A 153 -10.03 3.01 3.79
CA LEU A 153 -10.74 1.95 3.04
C LEU A 153 -12.27 2.13 3.08
N ASP A 154 -12.80 2.60 4.21
CA ASP A 154 -14.21 2.93 4.43
C ASP A 154 -14.73 4.10 3.57
N LYS A 155 -13.83 4.95 3.07
CA LYS A 155 -14.15 6.16 2.30
C LYS A 155 -14.05 5.99 0.80
N CYS A 156 -13.40 4.93 0.31
CA CYS A 156 -13.03 4.84 -1.10
C CYS A 156 -13.83 3.90 -1.98
N VAL A 157 -14.72 3.10 -1.42
CA VAL A 157 -15.36 2.09 -2.25
C VAL A 157 -16.71 1.70 -1.67
N ASP A 158 -17.60 1.23 -2.54
CA ASP A 158 -18.80 0.54 -2.11
C ASP A 158 -18.42 -0.77 -1.40
N GLN A 159 -19.32 -1.29 -0.56
CA GLN A 159 -19.05 -2.45 0.28
C GLN A 159 -18.58 -3.68 -0.51
N LYS A 160 -19.08 -3.88 -1.73
CA LYS A 160 -18.70 -5.03 -2.57
C LYS A 160 -17.23 -4.94 -2.97
N SER A 161 -16.80 -3.76 -3.35
CA SER A 161 -15.42 -3.49 -3.73
C SER A 161 -14.46 -3.59 -2.55
N GLN A 162 -14.85 -3.14 -1.35
CA GLN A 162 -14.06 -3.36 -0.14
C GLN A 162 -13.87 -4.85 0.16
N SER A 163 -14.95 -5.65 0.08
CA SER A 163 -14.88 -7.10 0.27
C SER A 163 -14.00 -7.79 -0.78
N GLN A 164 -14.08 -7.34 -2.04
CA GLN A 164 -13.23 -7.86 -3.10
C GLN A 164 -11.75 -7.59 -2.80
N LEU A 165 -11.39 -6.36 -2.42
CA LEU A 165 -10.00 -6.02 -2.06
C LEU A 165 -9.47 -6.89 -0.92
N LEU A 166 -10.26 -7.03 0.16
CA LEU A 166 -9.89 -7.83 1.32
C LEU A 166 -9.77 -9.34 1.01
N SER A 167 -10.39 -9.83 -0.07
CA SER A 167 -10.26 -11.22 -0.48
C SER A 167 -9.00 -11.52 -1.29
N ILE A 168 -8.36 -10.48 -1.81
CA ILE A 168 -7.18 -10.57 -2.70
C ILE A 168 -5.88 -10.39 -1.91
N ILE A 169 -5.92 -9.61 -0.83
CA ILE A 169 -4.79 -9.36 0.08
C ILE A 169 -4.76 -10.38 1.23
#